data_AF-A0AAU9V8X8-F1
#
_entry.id   AF-A0AAU9V8X8-F1
#
_cell.length_a   1.000
_cell.length_b   1.000
_cell.length_c   1.000
_cell.angle_alpha   90.00
_cell.angle_beta   90.00
_cell.angle_gamma   90.00
#
_symmetry.space_group_name_H-M   'P 1'
#
loop_
_entity.id
_entity.type
_entity.pdbx_description
1 polymer ?
#
loop_
_entity_poly.entity_id
_entity_poly.type
_entity_poly.pdbx_seq_one_letter_code
_entity_poly.pdbx_strand_id
1 'polypeptide(L)'
;MEANKVFTKIKELGHNISDREELYKLCKMKLEQVFEHLPRRILNNDGANLLDCIFNGLPDNNCKIKVKVIDVVLETTRKESMSLTHCGDLISRLCLELPRLPLEHLVRWSSDSIQSIVEDKDINMIWRDILPECLNAISLQDNVKHCGSDISGVEFKVQCVHTLCQCRWTEKQLVQLTAMFKDIQLSSTDHRQVVNKICSYIENIPPEALPPLVHQLLKLCKLYNVEVVLSHLSHYFNSRLYSKLEPPPQDSESTTMDVDDIVQHSPAELSRCLSTCLYHISQGAAEPELIRKHIKQWPKTQLLRSPFLIDLSLAISDKGADFRSVCLDCIIISVTHITLTRCLTVMK
;
A
#
# COMPACT_ATOMS: atom_id res chain seq x y z
N MET A 1 -4.42 41.38 -7.21
CA MET A 1 -3.17 41.77 -7.89
C MET A 1 -1.99 41.89 -6.92
N GLU A 2 -2.21 42.36 -5.68
CA GLU A 2 -1.15 42.46 -4.65
C GLU A 2 -0.65 41.11 -4.14
N ALA A 3 -1.53 40.14 -3.89
CA ALA A 3 -1.15 38.81 -3.42
C ALA A 3 -0.18 38.07 -4.38
N ASN A 4 -0.44 38.12 -5.69
CA ASN A 4 0.46 37.53 -6.68
C ASN A 4 1.87 38.17 -6.63
N LYS A 5 1.95 39.48 -6.38
CA LYS A 5 3.26 40.16 -6.21
C LYS A 5 3.99 39.66 -4.95
N VAL A 6 3.27 39.38 -3.87
CA VAL A 6 3.85 38.80 -2.64
C VAL A 6 4.44 37.42 -2.93
N PHE A 7 3.70 36.52 -3.58
CA PHE A 7 4.20 35.18 -3.89
C PHE A 7 5.33 35.17 -4.92
N THR A 8 5.33 36.08 -5.90
CA THR A 8 6.47 36.24 -6.82
C THR A 8 7.72 36.66 -6.05
N LYS A 9 7.60 37.66 -5.16
CA LYS A 9 8.73 38.14 -4.35
C LYS A 9 9.24 37.08 -3.36
N ILE A 10 8.36 36.26 -2.79
CA ILE A 10 8.76 35.11 -1.96
C ILE A 10 9.62 34.12 -2.76
N LYS A 11 9.26 33.82 -4.01
CA LYS A 11 10.06 32.92 -4.86
C LYS A 11 11.40 33.53 -5.27
N GLU A 12 11.41 34.82 -5.64
CA GLU A 12 12.64 35.54 -5.99
C GLU A 12 13.65 35.50 -4.84
N LEU A 13 13.20 35.81 -3.61
CA LEU A 13 14.05 35.76 -2.42
C LEU A 13 14.38 34.32 -1.99
N GLY A 14 13.47 33.37 -2.20
CA GLY A 14 13.65 31.96 -1.86
C GLY A 14 14.75 31.26 -2.66
N HIS A 15 15.01 31.71 -3.89
CA HIS A 15 16.08 31.18 -4.72
C HIS A 15 17.48 31.69 -4.33
N ASN A 16 17.58 32.77 -3.55
CA ASN A 16 18.84 33.36 -3.09
C ASN A 16 19.08 33.05 -1.61
N ILE A 17 20.03 32.17 -1.30
CA ILE A 17 20.39 31.80 0.08
C ILE A 17 20.84 33.02 0.90
N SER A 18 21.42 34.03 0.25
CA SER A 18 21.90 35.27 0.86
C SER A 18 20.80 36.15 1.45
N ASP A 19 19.54 35.98 1.02
CA ASP A 19 18.43 36.87 1.36
C ASP A 19 17.45 36.28 2.39
N ARG A 20 17.86 35.22 3.12
CA ARG A 20 17.01 34.50 4.09
C ARG A 20 16.39 35.39 5.16
N GLU A 21 17.12 36.40 5.65
CA GLU A 21 16.56 37.35 6.63
C GLU A 21 15.45 38.23 6.03
N GLU A 22 15.61 38.65 4.78
CA GLU A 22 14.60 39.45 4.08
C GLU A 22 13.37 38.60 3.75
N LEU A 23 13.58 37.36 3.30
CA LEU A 23 12.52 36.38 3.08
C LEU A 23 11.73 36.12 4.36
N TYR A 24 12.40 35.94 5.50
CA TYR A 24 11.74 35.77 6.79
C TYR A 24 10.90 37.00 7.18
N LYS A 25 11.45 38.21 7.03
CA LYS A 25 10.73 39.46 7.31
C LYS A 25 9.49 39.58 6.44
N LEU A 26 9.60 39.29 5.14
CA LEU A 26 8.50 39.34 4.19
C LEU A 26 7.40 38.32 4.56
N CYS A 27 7.78 37.07 4.79
CA CYS A 27 6.86 36.01 5.20
C CYS A 27 6.11 36.40 6.48
N LYS A 28 6.83 36.95 7.47
CA LYS A 28 6.23 37.39 8.75
C LYS A 28 5.30 38.59 8.60
N MET A 29 5.67 39.59 7.80
CA MET A 29 4.85 40.80 7.60
C MET A 29 3.59 40.55 6.78
N LYS A 30 3.58 39.53 5.92
CA LYS A 30 2.47 39.21 5.01
C LYS A 30 1.77 37.90 5.34
N LEU A 31 1.91 37.39 6.56
CA LEU A 31 1.35 36.09 6.98
C LEU A 31 -0.14 35.94 6.67
N GLU A 32 -0.95 36.96 6.95
CA GLU A 32 -2.40 36.90 6.71
C GLU A 32 -2.71 36.72 5.22
N GLN A 33 -2.05 37.49 4.35
CA GLN A 33 -2.21 37.37 2.90
C GLN A 33 -1.68 36.03 2.36
N VAL A 34 -0.60 35.52 2.96
CA VAL A 34 -0.08 34.19 2.63
C VAL A 34 -1.13 33.14 2.98
N PHE A 35 -1.66 33.10 4.21
CA PHE A 35 -2.65 32.12 4.62
C PHE A 35 -3.97 32.21 3.84
N GLU A 36 -4.45 33.41 3.53
CA GLU A 36 -5.69 33.62 2.77
C GLU A 36 -5.60 33.05 1.34
N HIS A 37 -4.43 33.17 0.70
CA HIS A 37 -4.26 32.82 -0.71
C HIS A 37 -3.47 31.55 -0.96
N LEU A 38 -2.81 31.00 0.07
CA LEU A 38 -2.05 29.75 -0.03
C LEU A 38 -2.87 28.58 -0.58
N PRO A 39 -4.13 28.33 -0.15
CA PRO A 39 -4.94 27.23 -0.69
C PRO A 39 -5.04 27.27 -2.22
N ARG A 40 -5.24 28.46 -2.80
CA ARG A 40 -5.34 28.63 -4.26
C ARG A 40 -3.98 28.56 -4.95
N ARG A 41 -2.92 29.02 -4.30
CA ARG A 41 -1.58 29.10 -4.90
C ARG A 41 -0.87 27.76 -4.97
N ILE A 42 -1.08 26.87 -3.99
CA ILE A 42 -0.46 25.54 -4.01
C ILE A 42 -1.03 24.63 -5.12
N LEU A 43 -2.24 24.91 -5.61
CA LEU A 43 -2.85 24.17 -6.72
C LEU A 43 -2.24 24.50 -8.08
N ASN A 44 -1.46 25.59 -8.18
CA ASN A 44 -0.77 25.93 -9.42
C ASN A 44 0.49 25.07 -9.58
N ASN A 45 0.95 24.89 -10.81
CA ASN A 45 2.13 24.06 -11.14
C ASN A 45 3.42 24.47 -10.39
N ASP A 46 3.52 25.71 -9.91
CA ASP A 46 4.66 26.21 -9.12
C ASP A 46 4.48 26.05 -7.60
N GLY A 47 3.41 25.37 -7.16
CA GLY A 47 3.02 25.23 -5.76
C GLY A 47 4.08 24.57 -4.89
N ALA A 48 4.73 23.50 -5.37
CA ALA A 48 5.79 22.81 -4.64
C ALA A 48 7.03 23.69 -4.44
N ASN A 49 7.46 24.42 -5.48
CA ASN A 49 8.56 25.38 -5.37
C ASN A 49 8.20 26.53 -4.43
N LEU A 50 6.98 27.04 -4.51
CA LEU A 50 6.51 28.07 -3.59
C LEU A 50 6.55 27.59 -2.13
N LEU A 51 6.09 26.37 -1.88
CA LEU A 51 6.09 25.78 -0.54
C LEU A 51 7.52 25.63 0.00
N ASP A 52 8.45 25.17 -0.83
CA ASP A 52 9.88 25.08 -0.49
C ASP A 52 10.46 26.45 -0.12
N CYS A 53 10.16 27.50 -0.90
CA CYS A 53 10.55 28.88 -0.60
C CYS A 53 9.97 29.36 0.73
N ILE A 54 8.70 29.05 1.02
CA ILE A 54 8.06 29.44 2.29
C ILE A 54 8.75 28.76 3.47
N PHE A 55 9.02 27.44 3.39
CA PHE A 55 9.69 26.73 4.48
C PHE A 55 11.14 27.17 4.68
N ASN A 56 11.88 27.41 3.60
CA ASN A 56 13.24 27.97 3.66
C ASN A 56 13.28 29.36 4.30
N GLY A 57 12.21 30.14 4.15
CA GLY A 57 12.04 31.45 4.77
C GLY A 57 11.65 31.43 6.24
N LEU A 58 11.20 30.28 6.77
CA LEU A 58 10.74 30.15 8.14
C LEU A 58 11.80 29.41 8.97
N PRO A 59 12.47 30.06 9.94
CA PRO A 59 13.45 29.40 10.78
C PRO A 59 12.81 28.31 11.64
N ASP A 60 13.59 27.30 12.02
CA ASP A 60 13.10 26.15 12.81
C ASP A 60 12.54 26.54 14.18
N ASN A 61 12.94 27.69 14.72
CA ASN A 61 12.43 28.23 15.97
C ASN A 61 10.94 28.66 15.87
N ASN A 62 10.36 28.71 14.67
CA ASN A 62 9.01 29.23 14.42
C ASN A 62 8.02 28.12 13.96
N CYS A 63 8.03 27.00 14.69
CA CYS A 63 7.18 25.84 14.41
C CYS A 63 5.70 26.19 14.25
N LYS A 64 5.17 27.18 15.00
CA LYS A 64 3.74 27.57 14.94
C LYS A 64 3.29 28.02 13.55
N ILE A 65 4.14 28.73 12.81
CA ILE A 65 3.81 29.19 11.46
C ILE A 65 3.92 28.02 10.48
N LYS A 66 4.99 27.22 10.57
CA LYS A 66 5.17 26.01 9.73
C LYS A 66 3.99 25.05 9.88
N VAL A 67 3.55 24.79 11.11
CA VAL A 67 2.37 23.97 11.41
C VAL A 67 1.11 24.51 10.72
N LYS A 68 0.85 25.82 10.79
CA LYS A 68 -0.32 26.42 10.12
C LYS A 68 -0.24 26.30 8.60
N VAL A 69 0.95 26.48 8.02
CA VAL A 69 1.17 26.28 6.58
C VAL A 69 0.83 24.84 6.21
N ILE A 70 1.34 23.88 6.98
CA ILE A 70 1.10 22.45 6.75
C ILE A 70 -0.39 22.12 6.90
N ASP A 71 -1.07 22.64 7.91
CA ASP A 71 -2.52 22.46 8.10
C ASP A 71 -3.30 22.90 6.85
N VAL A 72 -3.00 24.10 6.34
CA VAL A 72 -3.63 24.63 5.13
C VAL A 72 -3.34 23.76 3.91
N VAL A 73 -2.10 23.32 3.74
CA VAL A 73 -1.72 22.48 2.59
C VAL A 73 -2.41 21.12 2.69
N LEU A 74 -2.36 20.44 3.84
CA LEU A 74 -3.02 19.15 4.04
C LEU A 74 -4.53 19.24 3.86
N GLU A 75 -5.18 20.26 4.41
CA GLU A 75 -6.63 20.43 4.26
C GLU A 75 -7.03 20.66 2.80
N THR A 76 -6.30 21.53 2.09
CA THR A 76 -6.58 21.84 0.69
C THR A 76 -6.33 20.63 -0.20
N THR A 77 -5.18 19.96 -0.03
CA THR A 77 -4.78 18.79 -0.83
C THR A 77 -5.64 17.57 -0.55
N ARG A 78 -6.35 17.47 0.57
CA ARG A 78 -7.36 16.41 0.79
C ARG A 78 -8.65 16.65 -0.01
N LYS A 79 -9.01 17.92 -0.24
CA LYS A 79 -10.31 18.34 -0.80
C LYS A 79 -10.30 18.66 -2.28
N GLU A 80 -9.17 19.08 -2.82
CA GLU A 80 -9.07 19.57 -4.20
C GLU A 80 -8.39 18.52 -5.08
N SER A 81 -8.98 18.19 -6.23
CA SER A 81 -8.39 17.20 -7.15
C SER A 81 -7.10 17.73 -7.78
N MET A 82 -6.04 16.92 -7.78
CA MET A 82 -4.74 17.31 -8.31
C MET A 82 -4.18 16.21 -9.22
N SER A 83 -3.24 16.54 -10.10
CA SER A 83 -2.51 15.48 -10.81
C SER A 83 -1.59 14.73 -9.84
N LEU A 84 -1.36 13.45 -10.12
CA LEU A 84 -0.51 12.60 -9.28
C LEU A 84 0.91 13.16 -9.13
N THR A 85 1.48 13.73 -10.20
CA THR A 85 2.81 14.32 -10.19
C THR A 85 2.87 15.57 -9.32
N HIS A 86 1.91 16.48 -9.49
CA HIS A 86 1.84 17.72 -8.71
C HIS A 86 1.59 17.45 -7.22
N CYS A 87 0.72 16.47 -6.92
CA CYS A 87 0.48 16.00 -5.56
C CYS A 87 1.75 15.43 -4.95
N GLY A 88 2.43 14.51 -5.64
CA GLY A 88 3.68 13.92 -5.17
C GLY A 88 4.76 14.98 -4.87
N ASP A 89 4.92 15.96 -5.76
CA ASP A 89 5.89 17.04 -5.57
C ASP A 89 5.57 17.90 -4.34
N LEU A 90 4.31 18.28 -4.13
CA LEU A 90 3.89 19.02 -2.94
C LEU A 90 4.09 18.23 -1.65
N ILE A 91 3.60 17.00 -1.61
CA ILE A 91 3.63 16.17 -0.41
C ILE A 91 5.07 15.79 -0.04
N SER A 92 5.94 15.53 -1.04
CA SER A 92 7.35 15.26 -0.77
C SER A 92 8.04 16.43 -0.04
N ARG A 93 7.69 17.68 -0.33
CA ARG A 93 8.21 18.87 0.39
C ARG A 93 7.70 18.95 1.82
N LEU A 94 6.44 18.59 2.05
CA LEU A 94 5.90 18.50 3.41
C LEU A 94 6.63 17.43 4.22
N CYS A 95 6.84 16.24 3.66
CA CYS A 95 7.48 15.13 4.37
C CYS A 95 8.90 15.47 4.84
N LEU A 96 9.63 16.34 4.13
CA LEU A 96 10.95 16.82 4.58
C LEU A 96 10.89 17.68 5.85
N GLU A 97 9.77 18.37 6.09
CA GLU A 97 9.58 19.24 7.24
C GLU A 97 8.92 18.52 8.42
N LEU A 98 8.08 17.51 8.18
CA LEU A 98 7.30 16.84 9.22
C LEU A 98 8.15 16.40 10.44
N PRO A 99 9.26 15.64 10.29
CA PRO A 99 10.00 15.14 11.45
C PRO A 99 10.58 16.22 12.37
N ARG A 100 10.68 17.47 11.90
CA ARG A 100 11.24 18.61 12.65
C ARG A 100 10.20 19.33 13.51
N LEU A 101 8.93 18.94 13.39
CA LEU A 101 7.82 19.67 14.01
C LEU A 101 7.46 19.11 15.39
N PRO A 102 6.75 19.90 16.21
CA PRO A 102 6.37 19.47 17.55
C PRO A 102 5.54 18.18 17.51
N LEU A 103 5.88 17.27 18.42
CA LEU A 103 5.28 15.94 18.54
C LEU A 103 3.75 15.95 18.59
N GLU A 104 3.16 16.93 19.29
CA GLU A 104 1.70 17.09 19.40
C GLU A 104 1.01 17.21 18.02
N HIS A 105 1.65 17.85 17.05
CA HIS A 105 1.11 18.00 15.71
C HIS A 105 1.29 16.75 14.86
N LEU A 106 2.40 16.02 15.04
CA LEU A 106 2.60 14.73 14.38
C LEU A 106 1.55 13.70 14.80
N VAL A 107 1.25 13.65 16.10
CA VAL A 107 0.18 12.82 16.66
C VAL A 107 -1.16 13.21 16.04
N ARG A 108 -1.49 14.52 16.03
CA ARG A 108 -2.73 15.01 15.41
C ARG A 108 -2.84 14.64 13.94
N TRP A 109 -1.81 14.90 13.13
CA TRP A 109 -1.86 14.57 11.69
C TRP A 109 -1.92 13.06 11.44
N SER A 110 -1.34 12.24 12.31
CA SER A 110 -1.49 10.78 12.25
C SER A 110 -2.95 10.39 12.49
N SER A 111 -3.58 10.92 13.54
CA SER A 111 -4.99 10.69 13.85
C SER A 111 -5.92 11.20 12.73
N ASP A 112 -5.68 12.39 12.20
CA ASP A 112 -6.44 12.95 11.07
C ASP A 112 -6.32 12.08 9.82
N SER A 113 -5.14 11.52 9.56
CA SER A 113 -4.90 10.65 8.41
C SER A 113 -5.66 9.33 8.54
N ILE A 114 -5.66 8.73 9.74
CA ILE A 114 -6.47 7.55 10.04
C ILE A 114 -7.96 7.87 9.87
N GLN A 115 -8.44 8.97 10.44
CA GLN A 115 -9.83 9.39 10.30
C GLN A 115 -10.22 9.58 8.82
N SER A 116 -9.34 10.19 8.02
CA SER A 116 -9.56 10.40 6.60
C SER A 116 -9.64 9.08 5.80
N ILE A 117 -8.90 8.04 6.21
CA ILE A 117 -9.00 6.69 5.65
C ILE A 117 -10.37 6.09 5.98
N VAL A 118 -10.80 6.17 7.25
CA VAL A 118 -12.09 5.63 7.72
C VAL A 118 -13.26 6.30 7.02
N GLU A 119 -13.22 7.62 6.89
CA GLU A 119 -14.28 8.41 6.29
C GLU A 119 -14.23 8.44 4.76
N ASP A 120 -13.13 7.97 4.16
CA ASP A 120 -12.87 7.97 2.72
C ASP A 120 -13.02 9.37 2.07
N LYS A 121 -12.59 10.42 2.78
CA LYS A 121 -12.74 11.84 2.39
C LYS A 121 -11.50 12.44 1.71
N ASP A 122 -10.39 11.71 1.66
CA ASP A 122 -9.16 12.16 1.01
C ASP A 122 -9.17 11.85 -0.48
N ILE A 123 -9.38 12.86 -1.32
CA ILE A 123 -9.43 12.69 -2.78
C ILE A 123 -8.09 12.19 -3.33
N ASN A 124 -6.98 12.69 -2.79
CA ASN A 124 -5.64 12.40 -3.31
C ASN A 124 -4.90 11.31 -2.51
N MET A 125 -5.53 10.80 -1.44
CA MET A 125 -4.98 9.78 -0.55
C MET A 125 -3.60 10.16 0.02
N ILE A 126 -3.41 11.44 0.36
CA ILE A 126 -2.12 11.96 0.83
C ILE A 126 -1.68 11.31 2.15
N TRP A 127 -2.63 10.74 2.90
CA TRP A 127 -2.35 9.91 4.08
C TRP A 127 -1.32 8.81 3.80
N ARG A 128 -1.19 8.33 2.56
CA ARG A 128 -0.20 7.30 2.17
C ARG A 128 1.23 7.73 2.47
N ASP A 129 1.52 9.01 2.30
CA ASP A 129 2.89 9.53 2.44
C ASP A 129 3.06 10.25 3.78
N ILE A 130 2.01 10.92 4.27
CA ILE A 130 2.02 11.67 5.54
C ILE A 130 2.05 10.74 6.75
N LEU A 131 1.24 9.67 6.76
CA LEU A 131 1.11 8.81 7.94
C LEU A 131 2.41 8.05 8.25
N PRO A 132 3.13 7.43 7.28
CA PRO A 132 4.40 6.79 7.57
C PRO A 132 5.45 7.77 8.11
N GLU A 133 5.56 8.97 7.54
CA GLU A 133 6.52 9.97 7.96
C GLU A 133 6.28 10.38 9.42
N CYS A 134 5.02 10.68 9.77
CA CYS A 134 4.64 10.99 11.14
C CYS A 134 4.91 9.81 12.09
N LEU A 135 4.47 8.59 11.76
CA LEU A 135 4.62 7.43 12.66
C LEU A 135 6.09 7.04 12.86
N ASN A 136 6.93 7.17 11.83
CA ASN A 136 8.36 6.91 11.94
C ASN A 136 9.04 7.95 12.85
N ALA A 137 8.70 9.24 12.72
CA ALA A 137 9.20 10.29 13.60
C ALA A 137 8.70 10.13 15.06
N ILE A 138 7.43 9.80 15.25
CA ILE A 138 6.83 9.56 16.58
C ILE A 138 7.47 8.34 17.25
N SER A 139 7.77 7.28 16.49
CA SER A 139 8.36 6.04 17.04
C SER A 139 9.70 6.24 17.74
N LEU A 140 10.40 7.35 17.47
CA LEU A 140 11.67 7.70 18.10
C LEU A 140 11.50 8.37 19.48
N GLN A 141 10.27 8.67 19.90
CA GLN A 141 9.97 9.39 21.13
C GLN A 141 9.65 8.43 22.28
N ASP A 142 10.26 8.67 23.44
CA ASP A 142 10.04 7.85 24.65
C ASP A 142 8.66 8.07 25.28
N ASN A 143 8.11 9.29 25.16
CA ASN A 143 6.82 9.66 25.72
C ASN A 143 5.99 10.49 24.73
N VAL A 144 4.76 10.05 24.50
CA VAL A 144 3.73 10.63 23.65
C VAL A 144 2.47 10.77 24.46
N LYS A 145 1.94 12.01 24.53
CA LYS A 145 0.63 12.28 25.11
C LYS A 145 -0.47 11.92 24.12
N HIS A 146 -1.24 10.89 24.44
CA HIS A 146 -2.38 10.46 23.62
C HIS A 146 -3.59 10.13 24.50
N CYS A 147 -4.76 10.72 24.20
CA CYS A 147 -6.02 10.48 24.92
C CYS A 147 -5.91 10.62 26.46
N GLY A 148 -5.11 11.58 26.94
CA GLY A 148 -4.89 11.81 28.37
C GLY A 148 -3.95 10.83 29.06
N SER A 149 -3.32 9.91 28.31
CA SER A 149 -2.31 8.98 28.79
C SER A 149 -0.94 9.26 28.17
N ASP A 150 0.12 8.92 28.90
CA ASP A 150 1.50 8.97 28.44
C ASP A 150 1.91 7.56 27.98
N ILE A 151 2.20 7.40 26.69
CA ILE A 151 2.61 6.13 26.08
C ILE A 151 3.89 6.32 25.27
N SER A 152 4.62 5.24 24.97
CA SER A 152 5.80 5.37 24.09
C SER A 152 5.39 5.60 22.64
N GLY A 153 6.29 6.18 21.84
CA GLY A 153 6.05 6.36 20.41
C GLY A 153 5.86 5.05 19.65
N VAL A 154 6.55 3.99 20.08
CA VAL A 154 6.37 2.64 19.54
C VAL A 154 4.96 2.12 19.84
N GLU A 155 4.49 2.30 21.07
CA GLU A 155 3.13 1.88 21.48
C GLU A 155 2.05 2.67 20.72
N PHE A 156 2.22 3.98 20.55
CA PHE A 156 1.32 4.80 19.74
C PHE A 156 1.22 4.29 18.30
N LYS A 157 2.36 3.97 17.67
CA LYS A 157 2.39 3.39 16.32
C LYS A 157 1.61 2.07 16.25
N VAL A 158 1.82 1.18 17.23
CA VAL A 158 1.10 -0.10 17.30
C VAL A 158 -0.41 0.13 17.37
N GLN A 159 -0.86 1.06 18.23
CA GLN A 159 -2.27 1.42 18.33
C GLN A 159 -2.85 1.98 17.02
N CYS A 160 -2.09 2.82 16.31
CA CYS A 160 -2.49 3.30 14.99
C CYS A 160 -2.66 2.16 13.97
N VAL A 161 -1.70 1.23 13.91
CA VAL A 161 -1.77 0.07 13.01
C VAL A 161 -2.95 -0.83 13.35
N HIS A 162 -3.20 -1.09 14.63
CA HIS A 162 -4.32 -1.90 15.09
C HIS A 162 -5.66 -1.24 14.76
N THR A 163 -5.76 0.07 14.99
CA THR A 163 -6.95 0.86 14.62
C THR A 163 -7.23 0.72 13.13
N LEU A 164 -6.21 0.93 12.27
CA LEU A 164 -6.35 0.77 10.83
C LEU A 164 -6.81 -0.64 10.43
N CYS A 165 -6.27 -1.68 11.08
CA CYS A 165 -6.67 -3.07 10.80
C CYS A 165 -8.11 -3.38 11.24
N GLN A 166 -8.65 -2.65 12.21
CA GLN A 166 -10.05 -2.79 12.66
C GLN A 166 -11.02 -2.05 11.74
N CYS A 167 -10.58 -1.01 11.05
CA CYS A 167 -11.40 -0.27 10.09
C CYS A 167 -11.76 -1.09 8.85
N ARG A 168 -12.82 -0.66 8.16
CA ARG A 168 -13.17 -1.17 6.83
C ARG A 168 -12.41 -0.36 5.78
N TRP A 169 -11.71 -1.03 4.89
CA TRP A 169 -11.07 -0.42 3.73
C TRP A 169 -11.94 -0.59 2.48
N THR A 170 -11.84 0.39 1.57
CA THR A 170 -12.48 0.32 0.25
C THR A 170 -11.50 -0.21 -0.79
N GLU A 171 -12.00 -0.79 -1.88
CA GLU A 171 -11.16 -1.38 -2.94
C GLU A 171 -10.12 -0.39 -3.48
N LYS A 172 -10.53 0.85 -3.76
CA LYS A 172 -9.65 1.91 -4.28
C LYS A 172 -8.50 2.26 -3.33
N GLN A 173 -8.64 2.02 -2.03
CA GLN A 173 -7.62 2.32 -1.02
C GLN A 173 -6.56 1.21 -0.93
N LEU A 174 -6.87 -0.04 -1.28
CA LEU A 174 -6.04 -1.21 -0.95
C LEU A 174 -4.61 -1.11 -1.48
N VAL A 175 -4.45 -0.68 -2.74
CA VAL A 175 -3.12 -0.53 -3.35
C VAL A 175 -2.29 0.53 -2.60
N GLN A 176 -2.92 1.65 -2.22
CA GLN A 176 -2.26 2.75 -1.53
C GLN A 176 -1.97 2.41 -0.05
N LEU A 177 -2.88 1.72 0.63
CA LEU A 177 -2.67 1.21 1.99
C LEU A 177 -1.51 0.23 2.03
N THR A 178 -1.44 -0.70 1.06
CA THR A 178 -0.35 -1.66 0.97
C THR A 178 0.99 -0.97 0.75
N ALA A 179 1.03 0.04 -0.14
CA ALA A 179 2.23 0.85 -0.37
C ALA A 179 2.65 1.62 0.88
N MET A 180 1.70 2.24 1.59
CA MET A 180 1.92 2.97 2.84
C MET A 180 2.54 2.07 3.92
N PHE A 181 1.96 0.89 4.16
CA PHE A 181 2.46 -0.03 5.20
C PHE A 181 3.88 -0.53 4.94
N LYS A 182 4.30 -0.59 3.67
CA LYS A 182 5.67 -0.93 3.28
C LYS A 182 6.68 0.15 3.72
N ASP A 183 6.24 1.40 3.90
CA ASP A 183 7.06 2.52 4.37
C ASP A 183 6.97 2.73 5.91
N ILE A 184 6.19 1.90 6.61
CA ILE A 184 6.09 1.87 8.08
C ILE A 184 6.94 0.71 8.62
N GLN A 185 7.75 0.98 9.63
CA GLN A 185 8.50 -0.08 10.31
C GLN A 185 7.57 -0.90 11.23
N LEU A 186 7.10 -2.04 10.72
CA LEU A 186 6.20 -2.94 11.43
C LEU A 186 6.96 -4.04 12.17
N SER A 187 6.42 -4.46 13.33
CA SER A 187 6.84 -5.69 13.98
C SER A 187 6.40 -6.91 13.15
N SER A 188 7.00 -8.08 13.40
CA SER A 188 6.59 -9.32 12.70
C SER A 188 5.11 -9.65 12.92
N THR A 189 4.59 -9.39 14.13
CA THR A 189 3.17 -9.61 14.47
C THR A 189 2.25 -8.63 13.74
N ASP A 190 2.57 -7.34 13.76
CA ASP A 190 1.75 -6.31 13.11
C ASP A 190 1.78 -6.45 11.59
N HIS A 191 2.95 -6.75 11.02
CA HIS A 191 3.06 -7.03 9.59
C HIS A 191 2.20 -8.21 9.18
N ARG A 192 2.18 -9.31 9.95
CA ARG A 192 1.31 -10.45 9.65
C ARG A 192 -0.17 -10.06 9.74
N GLN A 193 -0.55 -9.25 10.72
CA GLN A 193 -1.93 -8.76 10.86
C GLN A 193 -2.33 -7.91 9.64
N VAL A 194 -1.49 -6.98 9.22
CA VAL A 194 -1.71 -6.13 8.03
C VAL A 194 -1.84 -6.98 6.77
N VAL A 195 -0.92 -7.92 6.53
CA VAL A 195 -0.95 -8.79 5.35
C VAL A 195 -2.23 -9.63 5.34
N ASN A 196 -2.61 -10.24 6.46
CA ASN A 196 -3.87 -11.00 6.57
C ASN A 196 -5.09 -10.12 6.29
N LYS A 197 -5.11 -8.90 6.84
CA LYS A 197 -6.21 -7.96 6.61
C LYS A 197 -6.33 -7.59 5.14
N ILE A 198 -5.24 -7.23 4.47
CA ILE A 198 -5.26 -6.91 3.03
C ILE A 198 -5.71 -8.14 2.23
N CYS A 199 -5.15 -9.32 2.50
CA CYS A 199 -5.48 -10.55 1.79
C CYS A 199 -6.94 -10.99 1.99
N SER A 200 -7.56 -10.65 3.11
CA SER A 200 -9.00 -10.90 3.34
C SER A 200 -9.92 -10.19 2.33
N TYR A 201 -9.44 -9.14 1.66
CA TYR A 201 -10.19 -8.46 0.60
C TYR A 201 -10.05 -9.14 -0.76
N ILE A 202 -9.01 -9.94 -0.99
CA ILE A 202 -8.68 -10.52 -2.32
C ILE A 202 -9.88 -11.24 -2.94
N GLU A 203 -10.65 -11.97 -2.15
CA GLU A 203 -11.79 -12.76 -2.66
C GLU A 203 -12.85 -11.90 -3.35
N ASN A 204 -12.95 -10.61 -3.01
CA ASN A 204 -13.95 -9.69 -3.55
C ASN A 204 -13.39 -8.69 -4.57
N ILE A 205 -12.10 -8.78 -4.91
CA ILE A 205 -11.45 -7.85 -5.84
C ILE A 205 -11.70 -8.30 -7.28
N PRO A 206 -12.06 -7.38 -8.20
CA PRO A 206 -12.21 -7.72 -9.61
C PRO A 206 -10.85 -8.07 -10.26
N PRO A 207 -10.82 -8.93 -11.29
CA PRO A 207 -9.58 -9.36 -11.94
C PRO A 207 -8.69 -8.22 -12.46
N GLU A 208 -9.23 -7.09 -12.89
CA GLU A 208 -8.42 -5.94 -13.32
C GLU A 208 -7.67 -5.24 -12.17
N ALA A 209 -8.22 -5.24 -10.96
CA ALA A 209 -7.67 -4.53 -9.81
C ALA A 209 -6.71 -5.39 -8.97
N LEU A 210 -6.75 -6.72 -9.13
CA LEU A 210 -5.93 -7.65 -8.37
C LEU A 210 -4.41 -7.54 -8.67
N PRO A 211 -3.93 -7.47 -9.92
CA PRO A 211 -2.49 -7.47 -10.19
C PRO A 211 -1.72 -6.27 -9.59
N PRO A 212 -2.21 -5.02 -9.65
CA PRO A 212 -1.57 -3.89 -8.96
C PRO A 212 -1.47 -4.11 -7.44
N LEU A 213 -2.49 -4.70 -6.81
CA LEU A 213 -2.46 -5.03 -5.39
C LEU A 213 -1.42 -6.11 -5.10
N VAL A 214 -1.38 -7.19 -5.90
CA VAL A 214 -0.38 -8.26 -5.76
C VAL A 214 1.03 -7.69 -5.86
N HIS A 215 1.30 -6.81 -6.81
CA HIS A 215 2.60 -6.15 -6.94
C HIS A 215 3.01 -5.40 -5.68
N GLN A 216 2.10 -4.66 -5.05
CA GLN A 216 2.40 -3.96 -3.79
C GLN A 216 2.53 -4.93 -2.61
N LEU A 217 1.70 -5.97 -2.54
CA LEU A 217 1.78 -7.00 -1.50
C LEU A 217 3.13 -7.73 -1.52
N LEU A 218 3.68 -8.00 -2.71
CA LEU A 218 5.00 -8.61 -2.86
C LEU A 218 6.13 -7.69 -2.41
N LYS A 219 5.96 -6.36 -2.52
CA LYS A 219 6.91 -5.39 -1.95
C LYS A 219 6.82 -5.32 -0.43
N LEU A 220 5.60 -5.32 0.11
CA LEU A 220 5.37 -5.38 1.55
C LEU A 220 5.95 -6.67 2.14
N CYS A 221 5.62 -7.81 1.55
CA CYS A 221 6.08 -9.14 1.94
C CYS A 221 7.48 -9.49 1.41
N LYS A 222 8.34 -8.48 1.16
CA LYS A 222 9.66 -8.70 0.56
C LYS A 222 10.45 -9.78 1.31
N LEU A 223 10.42 -9.72 2.64
CA LEU A 223 11.25 -10.54 3.53
C LEU A 223 10.50 -11.66 4.27
N TYR A 224 9.17 -11.60 4.36
CA TYR A 224 8.36 -12.58 5.12
C TYR A 224 6.86 -12.46 4.79
N ASN A 225 6.07 -13.46 5.19
CA ASN A 225 4.61 -13.56 5.01
C ASN A 225 4.10 -13.64 3.56
N VAL A 226 4.98 -13.84 2.57
CA VAL A 226 4.57 -14.02 1.16
C VAL A 226 3.68 -15.25 0.98
N GLU A 227 3.84 -16.27 1.82
CA GLU A 227 3.02 -17.48 1.85
C GLU A 227 1.52 -17.20 2.08
N VAL A 228 1.19 -16.14 2.83
CA VAL A 228 -0.20 -15.72 3.07
C VAL A 228 -0.80 -15.23 1.75
N VAL A 229 -0.07 -14.37 1.03
CA VAL A 229 -0.49 -13.84 -0.27
C VAL A 229 -0.70 -14.98 -1.27
N LEU A 230 0.25 -15.91 -1.35
CA LEU A 230 0.17 -17.06 -2.26
C LEU A 230 -1.03 -17.97 -1.94
N SER A 231 -1.34 -18.17 -0.66
CA SER A 231 -2.49 -18.98 -0.24
C SER A 231 -3.82 -18.35 -0.66
N HIS A 232 -3.97 -17.03 -0.49
CA HIS A 232 -5.17 -16.32 -0.91
C HIS A 232 -5.32 -16.26 -2.43
N LEU A 233 -4.22 -16.07 -3.18
CA LEU A 233 -4.26 -16.13 -4.65
C LEU A 233 -4.61 -17.52 -5.16
N SER A 234 -4.04 -18.56 -4.55
CA SER A 234 -4.40 -19.94 -4.84
C SER A 234 -5.91 -20.16 -4.66
N HIS A 235 -6.46 -19.73 -3.53
CA HIS A 235 -7.90 -19.82 -3.28
C HIS A 235 -8.72 -19.07 -4.36
N TYR A 236 -8.39 -17.80 -4.62
CA TYR A 236 -9.08 -16.94 -5.59
C TYR A 236 -9.15 -17.55 -6.99
N PHE A 237 -8.03 -18.07 -7.51
CA PHE A 237 -8.02 -18.67 -8.86
C PHE A 237 -8.62 -20.07 -8.88
N ASN A 238 -8.47 -20.87 -7.82
CA ASN A 238 -9.14 -22.17 -7.73
C ASN A 238 -10.67 -22.00 -7.73
N SER A 239 -11.20 -21.05 -6.96
CA SER A 239 -12.65 -20.84 -6.86
C SER A 239 -13.25 -20.26 -8.14
N ARG A 240 -12.54 -19.35 -8.83
CA ARG A 240 -13.11 -18.56 -9.95
C ARG A 240 -12.74 -19.06 -11.35
N LEU A 241 -11.56 -19.66 -11.50
CA LEU A 241 -11.01 -20.11 -12.80
C LEU A 241 -11.01 -21.62 -12.93
N TYR A 242 -10.38 -22.34 -11.98
CA TYR A 242 -10.13 -23.77 -12.15
C TYR A 242 -11.31 -24.68 -11.76
N SER A 243 -12.19 -24.26 -10.84
CA SER A 243 -13.44 -24.98 -10.51
C SER A 243 -14.32 -25.24 -11.73
N LYS A 244 -14.26 -24.34 -12.72
CA LYS A 244 -15.00 -24.41 -13.99
C LYS A 244 -14.42 -25.43 -14.98
N LEU A 245 -13.24 -25.98 -14.70
CA LEU A 245 -12.58 -26.99 -15.53
C LEU A 245 -12.87 -28.42 -15.05
N GLU A 246 -13.45 -28.58 -13.87
CA GLU A 246 -13.87 -29.90 -13.39
C GLU A 246 -15.13 -30.34 -14.15
N PRO A 247 -15.16 -31.55 -14.73
CA PRO A 247 -16.37 -32.07 -15.36
C PRO A 247 -17.47 -32.17 -14.30
N PRO A 248 -18.73 -31.80 -14.63
CA PRO A 248 -19.83 -31.91 -13.68
C PRO A 248 -19.95 -33.36 -13.18
N PRO A 249 -20.33 -33.57 -11.90
CA PRO A 249 -20.56 -34.91 -11.39
C PRO A 249 -21.55 -35.65 -12.29
N GLN A 250 -21.19 -36.86 -12.74
CA GLN A 250 -21.99 -37.62 -13.71
C GLN A 250 -23.36 -38.09 -13.18
N ASP A 251 -23.71 -37.80 -11.92
CA ASP A 251 -24.91 -38.31 -11.24
C ASP A 251 -25.94 -37.22 -10.87
N SER A 252 -25.86 -36.01 -11.43
CA SER A 252 -26.83 -34.94 -11.12
C SER A 252 -27.85 -34.74 -12.23
N GLU A 253 -28.93 -35.55 -12.22
CA GLU A 253 -30.20 -35.27 -12.91
C GLU A 253 -30.98 -34.13 -12.21
N SER A 254 -30.35 -32.98 -12.02
CA SER A 254 -31.00 -31.81 -11.44
C SER A 254 -30.69 -30.58 -12.28
N THR A 255 -31.50 -30.38 -13.32
CA THR A 255 -31.67 -29.09 -14.00
C THR A 255 -32.38 -28.12 -13.06
N THR A 256 -31.64 -27.53 -12.15
CA THR A 256 -31.91 -26.19 -11.65
C THR A 256 -30.67 -25.37 -12.00
N MET A 257 -30.75 -24.60 -13.09
CA MET A 257 -29.79 -23.54 -13.34
C MET A 257 -29.89 -22.60 -12.13
N ASP A 258 -28.93 -22.68 -11.22
CA ASP A 258 -28.81 -21.72 -10.13
C ASP A 258 -28.66 -20.33 -10.77
N VAL A 259 -29.62 -19.47 -10.47
CA VAL A 259 -29.74 -18.11 -11.02
C VAL A 259 -28.55 -17.22 -10.61
N ASP A 260 -27.66 -17.71 -9.75
CA ASP A 260 -26.39 -17.10 -9.36
C ASP A 260 -25.22 -17.36 -10.33
N ASP A 261 -25.39 -18.21 -11.36
CA ASP A 261 -24.33 -18.53 -12.33
C ASP A 261 -24.17 -17.44 -13.42
N ILE A 262 -24.51 -16.19 -13.10
CA ILE A 262 -24.05 -15.03 -13.87
C ILE A 262 -22.56 -14.90 -13.59
N VAL A 263 -21.77 -15.57 -14.42
CA VAL A 263 -20.31 -15.47 -14.43
C VAL A 263 -19.91 -14.00 -14.48
N GLN A 264 -19.56 -13.42 -13.33
CA GLN A 264 -19.20 -12.00 -13.21
C GLN A 264 -18.01 -11.61 -14.08
N HIS A 265 -17.12 -12.58 -14.39
CA HIS A 265 -15.92 -12.36 -15.21
C HIS A 265 -15.63 -13.56 -16.11
N SER A 266 -15.25 -13.28 -17.37
CA SER A 266 -14.93 -14.30 -18.35
C SER A 266 -13.67 -15.10 -17.98
N PRO A 267 -13.55 -16.38 -18.41
CA PRO A 267 -12.33 -17.16 -18.22
C PRO A 267 -11.09 -16.48 -18.82
N ALA A 268 -11.24 -15.73 -19.92
CA ALA A 268 -10.13 -15.02 -20.55
C ALA A 268 -9.60 -13.87 -19.69
N GLU A 269 -10.49 -13.13 -19.01
CA GLU A 269 -10.10 -12.07 -18.06
C GLU A 269 -9.37 -12.64 -16.84
N LEU A 270 -9.90 -13.72 -16.26
CA LEU A 270 -9.28 -14.41 -15.14
C LEU A 270 -7.91 -14.99 -15.50
N SER A 271 -7.77 -15.60 -16.67
CA SER A 271 -6.48 -16.10 -17.18
C SER A 271 -5.48 -14.97 -17.40
N ARG A 272 -5.89 -13.81 -17.95
CA ARG A 272 -5.01 -12.64 -18.09
C ARG A 272 -4.58 -12.10 -16.73
N CYS A 273 -5.51 -11.99 -15.78
CA CYS A 273 -5.23 -11.59 -14.40
C CYS A 273 -4.22 -12.54 -13.76
N LEU A 274 -4.41 -13.86 -13.88
CA LEU A 274 -3.50 -14.89 -13.42
C LEU A 274 -2.10 -14.68 -14.01
N SER A 275 -1.98 -14.56 -15.34
CA SER A 275 -0.69 -14.36 -16.00
C SER A 275 0.04 -13.11 -15.48
N THR A 276 -0.66 -12.00 -15.28
CA THR A 276 -0.06 -10.77 -14.73
C THR A 276 0.35 -10.94 -13.27
N CYS A 277 -0.44 -11.64 -12.45
CA CYS A 277 -0.08 -11.95 -11.06
C CYS A 277 1.16 -12.85 -11.00
N LEU A 278 1.23 -13.90 -11.83
CA LEU A 278 2.39 -14.79 -11.94
C LEU A 278 3.63 -14.04 -12.44
N TYR A 279 3.45 -13.11 -13.39
CA TYR A 279 4.52 -12.21 -13.81
C TYR A 279 5.02 -11.36 -12.63
N HIS A 280 4.13 -10.78 -11.83
CA HIS A 280 4.54 -10.04 -10.64
C HIS A 280 5.21 -10.93 -9.59
N ILE A 281 4.76 -12.17 -9.36
CA ILE A 281 5.42 -13.06 -8.39
C ILE A 281 6.80 -13.51 -8.89
N SER A 282 6.92 -13.80 -10.18
CA SER A 282 8.19 -14.20 -10.79
C SER A 282 9.16 -13.01 -10.95
N GLN A 283 8.74 -11.83 -11.36
CA GLN A 283 9.64 -10.68 -11.54
C GLN A 283 9.68 -9.73 -10.34
N GLY A 284 8.88 -10.01 -9.31
CA GLY A 284 8.62 -9.08 -8.22
C GLY A 284 9.72 -8.97 -7.19
N ALA A 285 9.45 -8.10 -6.21
CA ALA A 285 10.39 -7.73 -5.16
C ALA A 285 10.54 -8.78 -4.05
N ALA A 286 9.63 -9.75 -3.95
CA ALA A 286 9.69 -10.79 -2.92
C ALA A 286 10.92 -11.68 -3.10
N GLU A 287 11.61 -11.99 -1.99
CA GLU A 287 12.81 -12.81 -2.02
C GLU A 287 12.51 -14.19 -2.65
N PRO A 288 13.17 -14.55 -3.77
CA PRO A 288 12.89 -15.79 -4.49
C PRO A 288 13.00 -17.04 -3.61
N GLU A 289 13.92 -17.06 -2.64
CA GLU A 289 14.11 -18.18 -1.72
C GLU A 289 12.93 -18.37 -0.75
N LEU A 290 12.19 -17.31 -0.39
CA LEU A 290 10.97 -17.47 0.41
C LEU A 290 9.90 -18.23 -0.36
N ILE A 291 9.73 -17.85 -1.63
CA ILE A 291 8.77 -18.52 -2.52
C ILE A 291 9.21 -19.97 -2.74
N ARG A 292 10.51 -20.20 -2.97
CA ARG A 292 11.09 -21.55 -3.10
C ARG A 292 10.87 -22.41 -1.87
N LYS A 293 11.11 -21.85 -0.67
CA LYS A 293 10.87 -22.53 0.60
C LYS A 293 9.41 -22.90 0.76
N HIS A 294 8.51 -22.00 0.38
CA HIS A 294 7.08 -22.26 0.41
C HIS A 294 6.68 -23.37 -0.56
N ILE A 295 7.20 -23.37 -1.80
CA ILE A 295 6.98 -24.44 -2.80
C ILE A 295 7.38 -25.81 -2.22
N LYS A 296 8.55 -25.91 -1.59
CA LYS A 296 9.03 -27.15 -0.96
C LYS A 296 8.16 -27.65 0.19
N GLN A 297 7.46 -26.74 0.87
CA GLN A 297 6.63 -27.05 2.03
C GLN A 297 5.20 -27.43 1.65
N TRP A 298 4.82 -27.33 0.37
CA TRP A 298 3.47 -27.67 -0.05
C TRP A 298 3.15 -29.15 0.14
N PRO A 299 1.90 -29.47 0.55
CA PRO A 299 1.47 -30.86 0.61
C PRO A 299 1.50 -31.46 -0.79
N LYS A 300 2.35 -32.47 -0.99
CA LYS A 300 2.51 -33.19 -2.28
C LYS A 300 1.17 -33.71 -2.84
N THR A 301 0.26 -34.06 -1.95
CA THR A 301 -1.10 -34.54 -2.28
C THR A 301 -2.06 -33.42 -2.71
N GLN A 302 -1.77 -32.17 -2.35
CA GLN A 302 -2.57 -31.00 -2.73
C GLN A 302 -2.00 -30.23 -3.92
N LEU A 303 -0.73 -30.41 -4.26
CA LEU A 303 -0.08 -29.69 -5.36
C LEU A 303 -0.82 -29.87 -6.69
N LEU A 304 -1.22 -31.11 -7.00
CA LEU A 304 -1.97 -31.42 -8.22
C LEU A 304 -3.46 -31.09 -8.14
N ARG A 305 -3.96 -30.75 -6.94
CA ARG A 305 -5.32 -30.27 -6.72
C ARG A 305 -5.42 -28.75 -6.74
N SER A 306 -4.29 -28.03 -6.78
CA SER A 306 -4.28 -26.58 -6.97
C SER A 306 -3.49 -26.25 -8.24
N PRO A 307 -4.17 -26.12 -9.39
CA PRO A 307 -3.54 -25.74 -10.65
C PRO A 307 -2.74 -24.43 -10.56
N PHE A 308 -3.17 -23.47 -9.72
CA PHE A 308 -2.41 -22.25 -9.43
C PHE A 308 -0.96 -22.52 -9.00
N LEU A 309 -0.73 -23.52 -8.14
CA LEU A 309 0.61 -23.83 -7.63
C LEU A 309 1.50 -24.45 -8.70
N ILE A 310 0.90 -25.16 -9.67
CA ILE A 310 1.61 -25.69 -10.84
C ILE A 310 2.03 -24.53 -11.73
N ASP A 311 1.10 -23.63 -12.07
CA ASP A 311 1.38 -22.46 -12.90
C ASP A 311 2.45 -21.56 -12.25
N LEU A 312 2.40 -21.39 -10.94
CA LEU A 312 3.42 -20.68 -10.17
C LEU A 312 4.78 -21.36 -10.20
N SER A 313 4.82 -22.69 -10.03
CA SER A 313 6.05 -23.48 -10.08
C SER A 313 6.70 -23.39 -11.47
N LEU A 314 5.90 -23.47 -12.53
CA LEU A 314 6.36 -23.32 -13.90
C LEU A 314 6.90 -21.91 -14.15
N ALA A 315 6.16 -20.86 -13.76
CA ALA A 315 6.59 -19.47 -13.92
C ALA A 315 7.90 -19.16 -13.18
N ILE A 316 8.13 -19.77 -12.02
CA ILE A 316 9.35 -19.55 -11.23
C ILE A 316 10.53 -20.40 -11.72
N SER A 317 10.26 -21.54 -12.38
CA SER A 317 11.31 -22.42 -12.91
C SER A 317 12.22 -21.72 -13.94
N ASP A 318 11.75 -20.63 -14.54
CA ASP A 318 12.50 -19.80 -15.48
C ASP A 318 13.52 -18.86 -14.83
N LYS A 319 13.51 -18.72 -13.49
CA LYS A 319 14.49 -17.88 -12.77
C LYS A 319 15.91 -18.43 -12.76
N GLY A 320 16.09 -19.72 -13.00
CA GLY A 320 17.41 -20.36 -12.99
C GLY A 320 17.36 -21.85 -12.69
N ALA A 321 18.50 -22.52 -12.89
CA ALA A 321 18.61 -23.98 -12.75
C ALA A 321 18.22 -24.50 -11.35
N ASP A 322 18.54 -23.74 -10.29
CA ASP A 322 18.23 -24.11 -8.90
C ASP A 322 16.74 -24.03 -8.55
N PHE A 323 16.01 -23.13 -9.22
CA PHE A 323 14.56 -23.04 -9.11
C PHE A 323 13.91 -24.13 -9.94
N ARG A 324 14.42 -24.33 -11.16
CA ARG A 324 13.94 -25.35 -12.08
C ARG A 324 13.97 -26.74 -11.46
N SER A 325 15.09 -27.15 -10.88
CA SER A 325 15.21 -28.47 -10.23
C SER A 325 14.16 -28.65 -9.14
N VAL A 326 14.06 -27.70 -8.20
CA VAL A 326 13.10 -27.77 -7.10
C VAL A 326 11.65 -27.81 -7.57
N CYS A 327 11.29 -26.96 -8.53
CA CYS A 327 9.92 -26.89 -9.04
C CYS A 327 9.54 -28.17 -9.79
N LEU A 328 10.41 -28.65 -10.69
CA LEU A 328 10.18 -29.88 -11.44
C LEU A 328 10.16 -31.10 -10.54
N ASP A 329 11.07 -31.21 -9.56
CA ASP A 329 11.09 -32.31 -8.60
C ASP A 329 9.77 -32.36 -7.80
N CYS A 330 9.27 -31.21 -7.33
CA CYS A 330 8.00 -31.15 -6.62
C CYS A 330 6.82 -31.61 -7.49
N ILE A 331 6.79 -31.21 -8.77
CA ILE A 331 5.76 -31.63 -9.72
C ILE A 331 5.86 -33.14 -9.99
N ILE A 332 7.06 -33.64 -10.34
CA ILE A 332 7.31 -35.06 -10.64
C ILE A 332 6.89 -35.93 -9.46
N ILE A 333 7.37 -35.62 -8.26
CA ILE A 333 7.04 -36.37 -7.04
C ILE A 333 5.53 -36.43 -6.80
N SER A 334 4.83 -35.31 -7.02
CA SER A 334 3.38 -35.24 -6.83
C SER A 334 2.64 -36.11 -7.84
N VAL A 335 3.08 -36.11 -9.11
CA VAL A 335 2.52 -36.97 -10.18
C VAL A 335 2.76 -38.44 -9.86
N THR A 336 3.99 -38.83 -9.51
CA THR A 336 4.33 -40.21 -9.17
C THR A 336 3.52 -40.72 -7.98
N HIS A 337 3.31 -39.89 -6.95
CA HIS A 337 2.52 -40.25 -5.78
C HIS A 337 1.05 -40.55 -6.12
N ILE A 338 0.42 -39.76 -7.00
CA ILE A 338 -0.97 -40.02 -7.44
C ILE A 338 -1.05 -41.30 -8.27
N THR A 339 -0.12 -41.51 -9.20
CA THR A 339 -0.09 -42.72 -10.02
C THR A 339 0.02 -43.96 -9.15
N LEU A 340 0.93 -43.97 -8.17
CA LEU A 340 1.08 -45.06 -7.20
C LEU A 340 -0.20 -45.27 -6.37
N THR A 341 -0.81 -44.18 -5.89
CA THR A 341 -2.05 -44.26 -5.10
C THR A 341 -3.19 -44.85 -5.93
N ARG A 342 -3.36 -44.42 -7.18
CA ARG A 342 -4.38 -44.95 -8.10
C ARG A 342 -4.14 -46.43 -8.44
N CYS A 343 -2.89 -46.82 -8.71
CA CYS A 343 -2.54 -48.22 -8.94
C CYS A 343 -2.88 -49.10 -7.73
N LEU A 344 -2.59 -48.63 -6.51
CA LEU A 344 -2.91 -49.36 -5.28
C LEU A 344 -4.42 -49.45 -5.00
N THR A 345 -5.20 -48.43 -5.39
CA THR A 345 -6.67 -48.46 -5.27
C THR A 345 -7.32 -49.40 -6.29
N VAL A 346 -6.76 -49.52 -7.51
CA VAL A 346 -7.27 -50.44 -8.54
C VAL A 346 -6.91 -51.90 -8.25
N MET A 347 -5.87 -52.15 -7.43
CA MET A 347 -5.46 -53.49 -7.01
C MET A 347 -6.17 -54.02 -5.76
N LYS A 348 -6.99 -53.20 -5.09
CA LYS A 348 -7.90 -53.61 -4.02
C LYS A 348 -9.31 -53.74 -4.57
#